data_AF-A0A2J6HMY2-F1
#
_entry.id   AF-A0A2J6HMY2-F1
#
_cell.length_a   1.000
_cell.length_b   1.000
_cell.length_c   1.000
_cell.angle_alpha   90.00
_cell.angle_beta   90.00
_cell.angle_gamma   90.00
#
_symmetry.space_group_name_H-M   'P 1'
#
loop_
_entity.id
_entity.type
_entity.pdbx_description
1 polymer ?
#
loop_
_entity_poly.entity_id
_entity_poly.type
_entity_poly.pdbx_seq_one_letter_code
_entity_poly.pdbx_strand_id
1 'polypeptide(L)'
;MIRGLKILVVSVFLTVFGNGVFGQISPGDIAIIMYSADGADEISFVALASIAAGEQINFTDNGWLATNDWRGGEGVDTYTVPAVGLACGDVVTVTLSSCALSTSGDQVIAYQNTYDMLYGINNEGANVWQADATSSNTSALPSGLTNGTTAVALTESDNAVYSGSTTGTKAQLLAWIGDYTNWTYDNTSSLTFSGTITVTDCGAATPLLAVNPSSITGLDYVFGSGPSA
;
A
#
# COMPACT_ATOMS: atom_id res chain seq x y z
N MET A 1 57.09 -3.37 44.34
CA MET A 1 56.00 -2.39 44.17
C MET A 1 55.53 -2.46 42.72
N ILE A 2 54.66 -3.43 42.40
CA ILE A 2 54.19 -3.69 41.03
C ILE A 2 52.93 -2.85 40.81
N ARG A 3 52.98 -1.90 39.88
CA ARG A 3 51.86 -1.00 39.57
C ARG A 3 50.85 -1.75 38.70
N GLY A 4 49.60 -1.84 39.18
CA GLY A 4 48.50 -2.50 38.48
C GLY A 4 48.08 -1.77 37.21
N LEU A 5 48.00 -2.52 36.11
CA LEU A 5 47.47 -2.08 34.83
C LEU A 5 45.93 -2.12 34.90
N LYS A 6 45.27 -0.95 34.88
CA LYS A 6 43.81 -0.86 34.79
C LYS A 6 43.40 -0.92 33.32
N ILE A 7 42.77 -2.02 32.91
CA ILE A 7 42.15 -2.15 31.59
C ILE A 7 40.76 -1.50 31.65
N LEU A 8 40.59 -0.42 30.90
CA LEU A 8 39.31 0.25 30.68
C LEU A 8 38.62 -0.43 29.48
N VAL A 9 37.50 -1.11 29.71
CA VAL A 9 36.65 -1.63 28.63
C VAL A 9 35.68 -0.52 28.23
N VAL A 10 35.97 0.15 27.12
CA VAL A 10 35.03 1.09 26.49
C VAL A 10 34.09 0.28 25.61
N SER A 11 32.83 0.12 26.04
CA SER A 11 31.79 -0.45 25.19
C SER A 11 31.36 0.61 24.19
N VAL A 12 31.80 0.49 22.94
CA VAL A 12 31.33 1.32 21.84
C VAL A 12 30.05 0.69 21.32
N PHE A 13 28.91 1.29 21.65
CA PHE A 13 27.64 0.97 21.01
C PHE A 13 27.65 1.63 19.62
N LEU A 14 28.03 0.86 18.60
CA LEU A 14 28.00 1.32 17.20
C LEU A 14 26.55 1.23 16.70
N THR A 15 25.82 2.34 16.75
CA THR A 15 24.52 2.45 16.09
C THR A 15 24.77 2.55 14.59
N VAL A 16 24.60 1.44 13.88
CA VAL A 16 24.58 1.43 12.41
C VAL A 16 23.27 2.06 11.97
N PHE A 17 23.30 3.30 11.49
CA PHE A 17 22.23 3.82 10.66
C PHE A 17 22.35 3.13 9.30
N GLY A 18 21.58 2.05 9.09
CA GLY A 18 21.33 1.60 7.73
C GLY A 18 20.62 2.72 7.01
N ASN A 19 21.14 3.16 5.86
CA ASN A 19 20.30 3.88 4.91
C ASN A 19 19.20 2.88 4.54
N GLY A 20 18.02 3.01 5.15
CA GLY A 20 16.87 2.21 4.77
C GLY A 20 16.63 2.45 3.29
N VAL A 21 16.87 1.44 2.48
CA VAL A 21 16.15 1.36 1.20
C VAL A 21 14.71 1.15 1.66
N PHE A 22 13.90 2.19 1.57
CA PHE A 22 12.45 2.09 1.74
C PHE A 22 12.00 0.91 0.85
N GLY A 23 11.35 -0.07 1.46
CA GLY A 23 10.88 -1.25 0.76
C GLY A 23 9.73 -0.82 -0.13
N GLN A 24 9.98 -0.76 -1.45
CA GLN A 24 8.97 -0.39 -2.43
C GLN A 24 7.71 -1.25 -2.26
N ILE A 25 6.58 -0.59 -2.03
CA ILE A 25 5.27 -1.22 -1.98
C ILE A 25 4.91 -1.61 -3.41
N SER A 26 4.47 -2.85 -3.61
CA SER A 26 4.10 -3.36 -4.93
C SER A 26 2.58 -3.29 -5.15
N PRO A 27 2.10 -3.32 -6.42
CA PRO A 27 0.68 -3.46 -6.71
C PRO A 27 0.03 -4.61 -5.93
N GLY A 28 -1.06 -4.29 -5.22
CA GLY A 28 -1.80 -5.23 -4.38
C GLY A 28 -1.19 -5.55 -3.02
N ASP A 29 -0.07 -4.94 -2.62
CA ASP A 29 0.38 -4.95 -1.21
C ASP A 29 -0.55 -4.13 -0.30
N ILE A 30 -1.38 -3.26 -0.90
CA ILE A 30 -2.53 -2.64 -0.26
C ILE A 30 -3.78 -2.84 -1.12
N ALA A 31 -4.96 -2.68 -0.51
CA ALA A 31 -6.22 -2.56 -1.24
C ALA A 31 -7.13 -1.55 -0.54
N ILE A 32 -7.83 -0.71 -1.32
CA ILE A 32 -8.84 0.20 -0.79
C ILE A 32 -10.14 -0.59 -0.58
N ILE A 33 -10.72 -0.46 0.61
CA ILE A 33 -11.88 -1.24 1.09
C ILE A 33 -13.04 -0.37 1.58
N MET A 34 -12.89 0.95 1.55
CA MET A 34 -13.94 1.92 1.87
C MET A 34 -13.69 3.20 1.08
N TYR A 35 -14.78 3.81 0.62
CA TYR A 35 -14.84 5.10 -0.04
C TYR A 35 -16.08 5.84 0.51
N SER A 36 -15.92 7.10 0.90
CA SER A 36 -17.00 7.95 1.43
C SER A 36 -16.85 9.35 0.84
N ALA A 37 -17.83 9.79 0.06
CA ALA A 37 -17.98 11.17 -0.43
C ALA A 37 -19.11 11.92 0.30
N ASP A 38 -19.88 11.26 1.17
CA ASP A 38 -20.76 11.95 2.11
C ASP A 38 -20.00 12.34 3.39
N GLY A 39 -20.26 13.56 3.85
CA GLY A 39 -19.71 14.07 5.10
C GLY A 39 -18.25 14.50 4.95
N ALA A 40 -17.33 13.77 5.59
CA ALA A 40 -15.91 13.94 5.35
C ALA A 40 -15.48 12.96 4.26
N ASP A 41 -14.63 13.42 3.35
CA ASP A 41 -14.05 12.55 2.33
C ASP A 41 -13.08 11.58 2.99
N GLU A 42 -13.38 10.28 2.91
CA GLU A 42 -12.60 9.27 3.61
C GLU A 42 -12.42 8.02 2.75
N ILE A 43 -11.25 7.42 2.87
CA ILE A 43 -11.00 6.06 2.42
C ILE A 43 -10.50 5.21 3.58
N SER A 44 -10.69 3.89 3.47
CA SER A 44 -9.92 2.95 4.27
C SER A 44 -9.19 2.00 3.35
N PHE A 45 -7.93 1.71 3.66
CA PHE A 45 -7.15 0.69 2.98
C PHE A 45 -6.67 -0.38 3.96
N VAL A 46 -6.45 -1.59 3.45
CA VAL A 46 -5.82 -2.68 4.18
C VAL A 46 -4.42 -2.95 3.64
N ALA A 47 -3.46 -3.19 4.53
CA ALA A 47 -2.16 -3.74 4.19
C ALA A 47 -2.26 -5.26 3.96
N LEU A 48 -1.99 -5.72 2.75
CA LEU A 48 -2.00 -7.14 2.38
C LEU A 48 -0.58 -7.77 2.37
N ALA A 49 0.43 -6.93 2.62
CA ALA A 49 1.81 -7.30 2.95
C ALA A 49 2.28 -6.45 4.15
N SER A 50 3.36 -6.84 4.83
CA SER A 50 3.98 -5.96 5.83
C SER A 50 4.62 -4.75 5.15
N ILE A 51 4.36 -3.55 5.65
CA ILE A 51 4.86 -2.31 5.09
C ILE A 51 5.82 -1.65 6.10
N ALA A 52 7.00 -1.29 5.62
CA ALA A 52 8.04 -0.74 6.47
C ALA A 52 7.69 0.65 7.02
N ALA A 53 8.25 0.99 8.18
CA ALA A 53 8.11 2.32 8.76
C ALA A 53 8.65 3.40 7.82
N GLY A 54 7.92 4.52 7.70
CA GLY A 54 8.32 5.66 6.90
C GLY A 54 8.04 5.55 5.39
N GLU A 55 7.50 4.42 4.92
CA GLU A 55 6.93 4.36 3.57
C GLU A 55 5.85 5.43 3.41
N GLN A 56 5.79 6.05 2.23
CA GLN A 56 4.74 7.00 1.86
C GLN A 56 3.84 6.38 0.81
N ILE A 57 2.53 6.50 1.04
CA ILE A 57 1.47 6.12 0.10
C ILE A 57 0.74 7.40 -0.26
N ASN A 58 0.76 7.77 -1.54
CA ASN A 58 -0.01 8.89 -2.05
C ASN A 58 -1.36 8.38 -2.53
N PHE A 59 -2.43 9.08 -2.17
CA PHE A 59 -3.78 8.90 -2.68
C PHE A 59 -4.16 10.13 -3.47
N THR A 60 -4.70 9.95 -4.67
CA THR A 60 -5.12 11.06 -5.51
C THR A 60 -6.46 10.78 -6.16
N ASP A 61 -7.26 11.83 -6.26
CA ASP A 61 -8.43 11.93 -7.12
C ASP A 61 -8.09 12.48 -8.50
N ASN A 62 -6.80 12.66 -8.88
CA ASN A 62 -6.45 12.95 -10.26
C ASN A 62 -6.76 11.72 -11.15
N GLY A 63 -7.61 11.89 -12.15
CA GLY A 63 -7.90 10.84 -13.12
C GLY A 63 -6.66 10.38 -13.90
N TRP A 64 -6.66 9.15 -14.41
CA TRP A 64 -5.59 8.64 -15.27
C TRP A 64 -5.95 8.81 -16.74
N LEU A 65 -5.07 9.42 -17.52
CA LEU A 65 -5.25 9.64 -18.95
C LEU A 65 -4.91 8.37 -19.75
N ALA A 66 -5.60 8.17 -20.87
CA ALA A 66 -5.33 7.11 -21.83
C ALA A 66 -3.90 7.18 -22.42
N THR A 67 -3.23 8.33 -22.29
CA THR A 67 -1.83 8.54 -22.66
C THR A 67 -0.81 8.06 -21.62
N ASN A 68 -1.26 7.40 -20.54
CA ASN A 68 -0.46 6.95 -19.40
C ASN A 68 0.20 8.09 -18.61
N ASP A 69 -0.61 9.08 -18.25
CA ASP A 69 -0.19 10.18 -17.37
C ASP A 69 -1.37 10.66 -16.51
N TRP A 70 -1.10 11.51 -15.53
CA TRP A 70 -2.14 12.08 -14.66
C TRP A 70 -2.92 13.20 -15.35
N ARG A 71 -4.25 13.17 -15.23
CA ARG A 71 -5.10 14.33 -15.44
C ARG A 71 -4.88 15.27 -14.26
N GLY A 72 -4.03 16.29 -14.43
CA GLY A 72 -3.73 17.24 -13.36
C GLY A 72 -4.90 18.17 -13.01
N GLY A 73 -4.83 18.78 -11.83
CA GLY A 73 -5.79 19.78 -11.35
C GLY A 73 -6.54 19.40 -10.07
N GLU A 74 -6.25 18.22 -9.52
CA GLU A 74 -6.93 17.64 -8.35
C GLU A 74 -5.92 17.35 -7.22
N GLY A 75 -6.40 16.82 -6.11
CA GLY A 75 -5.67 16.68 -4.85
C GLY A 75 -4.76 15.47 -4.75
N VAL A 76 -3.83 15.55 -3.81
CA VAL A 76 -3.01 14.41 -3.37
C VAL A 76 -2.89 14.45 -1.86
N ASP A 77 -3.35 13.40 -1.19
CA ASP A 77 -3.14 13.16 0.24
C ASP A 77 -2.06 12.08 0.43
N THR A 78 -1.08 12.34 1.30
CA THR A 78 0.02 11.39 1.57
C THR A 78 -0.13 10.78 2.96
N TYR A 79 -0.26 9.46 3.02
CA TYR A 79 -0.16 8.69 4.26
C TYR A 79 1.29 8.25 4.49
N THR A 80 1.85 8.58 5.65
CA THR A 80 3.18 8.09 6.08
C THR A 80 3.02 6.95 7.08
N VAL A 81 3.59 5.79 6.76
CA VAL A 81 3.54 4.60 7.62
C VAL A 81 4.24 4.89 8.95
N PRO A 82 3.59 4.61 10.10
CA PRO A 82 4.14 4.92 11.41
C PRO A 82 5.43 4.17 11.71
N ALA A 83 6.16 4.62 12.75
CA ALA A 83 7.45 4.04 13.15
C ALA A 83 7.42 2.53 13.44
N VAL A 84 6.24 1.97 13.72
CA VAL A 84 6.03 0.54 13.97
C VAL A 84 5.83 -0.29 12.68
N GLY A 85 5.71 0.35 11.52
CA GLY A 85 5.28 -0.29 10.27
C GLY A 85 3.77 -0.55 10.24
N LEU A 86 3.30 -1.16 9.16
CA LEU A 86 2.00 -1.83 9.11
C LEU A 86 2.21 -3.35 9.00
N ALA A 87 1.51 -4.11 9.82
CA ALA A 87 1.40 -5.55 9.68
C ALA A 87 0.38 -5.92 8.61
N CYS A 88 0.46 -7.14 8.09
CA CYS A 88 -0.58 -7.67 7.21
C CYS A 88 -1.92 -7.73 7.95
N GLY A 89 -2.99 -7.29 7.29
CA GLY A 89 -4.32 -7.20 7.84
C GLY A 89 -4.61 -5.88 8.57
N ASP A 90 -3.61 -5.03 8.79
CA ASP A 90 -3.83 -3.70 9.36
C ASP A 90 -4.72 -2.88 8.42
N VAL A 91 -5.79 -2.31 8.98
CA VAL A 91 -6.70 -1.41 8.29
C VAL A 91 -6.45 0.02 8.77
N VAL A 92 -6.31 0.93 7.82
CA VAL A 92 -6.04 2.35 8.07
C VAL A 92 -7.12 3.17 7.37
N THR A 93 -7.77 4.05 8.12
CA THR A 93 -8.66 5.08 7.58
C THR A 93 -7.87 6.37 7.38
N VAL A 94 -8.02 6.98 6.21
CA VAL A 94 -7.43 8.26 5.84
C VAL A 94 -8.57 9.23 5.55
N THR A 95 -8.67 10.28 6.36
CA THR A 95 -9.49 11.45 6.03
C THR A 95 -8.73 12.27 4.99
N LEU A 96 -9.35 12.44 3.83
CA LEU A 96 -8.81 13.17 2.70
C LEU A 96 -9.04 14.67 2.93
N SER A 97 -7.99 15.45 2.69
CA SER A 97 -7.98 16.90 2.92
C SER A 97 -7.60 17.69 1.69
N SER A 98 -6.96 17.02 0.72
CA SER A 98 -6.53 17.59 -0.55
C SER A 98 -7.37 17.03 -1.69
N CYS A 99 -7.62 15.72 -1.72
CA CYS A 99 -8.62 15.13 -2.62
C CYS A 99 -10.02 15.63 -2.23
N ALA A 100 -10.88 15.87 -3.22
CA ALA A 100 -12.23 16.37 -3.03
C ALA A 100 -13.22 15.45 -3.78
N LEU A 101 -13.73 14.45 -3.07
CA LEU A 101 -14.55 13.40 -3.65
C LEU A 101 -15.95 13.92 -3.98
N SER A 102 -16.41 13.60 -5.18
CA SER A 102 -17.71 13.98 -5.69
C SER A 102 -18.79 12.94 -5.37
N THR A 103 -19.99 13.42 -5.02
CA THR A 103 -21.25 12.65 -4.96
C THR A 103 -21.86 12.38 -6.34
N SER A 104 -21.04 12.45 -7.39
CA SER A 104 -21.40 12.10 -8.77
C SER A 104 -20.27 11.33 -9.43
N GLY A 105 -19.49 10.64 -8.60
CA GLY A 105 -18.41 9.74 -8.98
C GLY A 105 -17.02 10.38 -9.00
N ASP A 106 -16.03 9.58 -8.62
CA ASP A 106 -14.60 9.92 -8.66
C ASP A 106 -13.74 8.66 -8.55
N GLN A 107 -12.44 8.81 -8.82
CA GLN A 107 -11.43 7.80 -8.57
C GLN A 107 -10.65 8.14 -7.29
N VAL A 108 -10.12 7.10 -6.63
CA VAL A 108 -8.95 7.25 -5.76
C VAL A 108 -7.90 6.24 -6.19
N ILE A 109 -6.74 6.76 -6.60
CA ILE A 109 -5.61 5.95 -7.03
C ILE A 109 -4.49 6.09 -6.00
N ALA A 110 -4.03 4.95 -5.49
CA ALA A 110 -2.92 4.85 -4.57
C ALA A 110 -1.62 4.57 -5.33
N TYR A 111 -0.56 5.34 -5.07
CA TYR A 111 0.72 5.21 -5.76
C TYR A 111 1.91 5.62 -4.88
N GLN A 112 3.11 5.16 -5.24
CA GLN A 112 4.38 5.72 -4.78
C GLN A 112 5.08 6.46 -5.93
N ASN A 113 6.03 7.32 -5.57
CA ASN A 113 6.81 8.10 -6.52
C ASN A 113 5.87 8.85 -7.49
N THR A 114 6.04 8.70 -8.80
CA THR A 114 5.16 9.32 -9.81
C THR A 114 4.22 8.32 -10.46
N TYR A 115 4.66 7.07 -10.66
CA TYR A 115 3.99 6.09 -11.51
C TYR A 115 3.96 4.67 -10.91
N ASP A 116 4.40 4.48 -9.66
CA ASP A 116 4.39 3.16 -9.03
C ASP A 116 3.00 2.91 -8.42
N MET A 117 2.08 2.44 -9.25
CA MET A 117 0.69 2.20 -8.86
C MET A 117 0.59 1.07 -7.83
N LEU A 118 -0.20 1.27 -6.79
CA LEU A 118 -0.39 0.30 -5.71
C LEU A 118 -1.78 -0.33 -5.76
N TYR A 119 -2.81 0.51 -5.88
CA TYR A 119 -4.20 0.10 -5.98
C TYR A 119 -5.06 1.23 -6.56
N GLY A 120 -6.23 0.90 -7.12
CA GLY A 120 -7.19 1.91 -7.58
C GLY A 120 -8.62 1.51 -7.28
N ILE A 121 -9.43 2.47 -6.83
CA ILE A 121 -10.88 2.38 -6.77
C ILE A 121 -11.46 3.43 -7.73
N ASN A 122 -12.35 3.02 -8.63
CA ASN A 122 -13.13 3.93 -9.47
C ASN A 122 -14.58 3.84 -9.06
N ASN A 123 -15.12 4.92 -8.52
CA ASN A 123 -16.51 5.04 -8.12
C ASN A 123 -17.29 5.89 -9.11
N GLU A 124 -17.10 5.65 -10.41
CA GLU A 124 -17.79 6.38 -11.49
C GLU A 124 -18.37 5.41 -12.52
N GLY A 125 -19.60 5.73 -12.96
CA GLY A 125 -20.36 4.94 -13.93
C GLY A 125 -20.93 3.64 -13.35
N ALA A 126 -21.09 2.63 -14.19
CA ALA A 126 -21.55 1.31 -13.79
C ALA A 126 -20.40 0.32 -13.92
N ASN A 127 -19.73 0.04 -12.79
CA ASN A 127 -18.72 -1.02 -12.63
C ASN A 127 -17.68 -1.06 -13.76
N VAL A 128 -17.22 0.13 -14.18
CA VAL A 128 -16.35 0.32 -15.34
C VAL A 128 -15.26 1.36 -15.06
N TRP A 129 -14.06 1.12 -15.59
CA TRP A 129 -13.06 2.18 -15.76
C TRP A 129 -13.32 2.86 -17.09
N GLN A 130 -13.29 4.20 -17.14
CA GLN A 130 -13.52 4.94 -18.38
C GLN A 130 -12.38 4.67 -19.38
N ALA A 131 -12.59 5.03 -20.65
CA ALA A 131 -11.54 4.89 -21.65
C ALA A 131 -10.43 5.94 -21.49
N ASP A 132 -10.74 7.08 -20.87
CA ASP A 132 -9.86 8.23 -20.66
C ASP A 132 -10.40 9.09 -19.49
N ALA A 133 -9.53 9.87 -18.85
CA ALA A 133 -9.91 10.85 -17.84
C ALA A 133 -10.33 12.17 -18.50
N THR A 134 -11.59 12.27 -18.89
CA THR A 134 -12.14 13.45 -19.62
C THR A 134 -12.67 14.56 -18.70
N SER A 135 -12.95 14.25 -17.44
CA SER A 135 -13.38 15.17 -16.37
C SER A 135 -12.76 14.76 -15.04
N SER A 136 -13.03 15.54 -13.98
CA SER A 136 -12.62 15.24 -12.60
C SER A 136 -13.11 13.87 -12.16
N ASN A 137 -14.37 13.60 -12.48
CA ASN A 137 -15.08 12.41 -12.07
C ASN A 137 -14.64 11.11 -12.79
N THR A 138 -13.75 11.17 -13.78
CA THR A 138 -13.48 10.02 -14.68
C THR A 138 -12.02 9.65 -14.70
N SER A 139 -11.76 8.34 -14.80
CA SER A 139 -10.41 7.81 -14.90
C SER A 139 -10.32 6.61 -15.84
N ALA A 140 -9.26 6.56 -16.65
CA ALA A 140 -8.83 5.30 -17.24
C ALA A 140 -8.21 4.39 -16.17
N LEU A 141 -8.15 3.09 -16.43
CA LEU A 141 -7.41 2.18 -15.55
C LEU A 141 -5.90 2.51 -15.61
N PRO A 142 -5.24 2.82 -14.47
CA PRO A 142 -3.80 3.09 -14.46
C PRO A 142 -2.97 1.93 -14.99
N SER A 143 -1.95 2.23 -15.79
CA SER A 143 -1.00 1.22 -16.25
C SER A 143 -0.28 0.59 -15.05
N GLY A 144 -0.25 -0.75 -14.99
CA GLY A 144 0.30 -1.50 -13.86
C GLY A 144 -0.75 -2.03 -12.89
N LEU A 145 -2.01 -1.58 -13.01
CA LEU A 145 -3.15 -2.15 -12.29
C LEU A 145 -3.98 -3.06 -13.18
N THR A 146 -4.75 -3.95 -12.55
CA THR A 146 -5.68 -4.86 -13.23
C THR A 146 -7.02 -4.83 -12.49
N ASN A 147 -8.06 -4.37 -13.19
CA ASN A 147 -9.42 -4.37 -12.64
C ASN A 147 -9.86 -5.79 -12.24
N GLY A 148 -10.48 -5.94 -11.08
CA GLY A 148 -10.82 -7.24 -10.50
C GLY A 148 -9.75 -7.83 -9.57
N THR A 149 -8.57 -7.18 -9.43
CA THR A 149 -7.50 -7.66 -8.53
C THR A 149 -6.75 -6.52 -7.84
N THR A 150 -5.98 -5.71 -8.56
CA THR A 150 -5.25 -4.54 -8.03
C THR A 150 -5.95 -3.22 -8.34
N ALA A 151 -7.16 -3.30 -8.86
CA ALA A 151 -8.09 -2.20 -9.00
C ALA A 151 -9.52 -2.73 -8.95
N VAL A 152 -10.46 -1.86 -8.58
CA VAL A 152 -11.90 -2.14 -8.62
C VAL A 152 -12.63 -0.96 -9.24
N ALA A 153 -13.53 -1.23 -10.19
CA ALA A 153 -14.53 -0.26 -10.61
C ALA A 153 -15.88 -0.63 -9.99
N LEU A 154 -16.49 0.32 -9.32
CA LEU A 154 -17.78 0.19 -8.66
C LEU A 154 -18.88 0.82 -9.50
N THR A 155 -20.12 0.56 -9.14
CA THR A 155 -21.23 1.41 -9.57
C THR A 155 -21.21 2.67 -8.71
N GLU A 156 -21.30 3.83 -9.36
CA GLU A 156 -21.33 5.13 -8.71
C GLU A 156 -22.39 5.17 -7.59
N SER A 157 -21.92 5.53 -6.41
CA SER A 157 -22.70 5.74 -5.19
C SER A 157 -21.87 6.60 -4.24
N ASP A 158 -22.49 7.49 -3.46
CA ASP A 158 -21.75 8.42 -2.60
C ASP A 158 -20.82 7.70 -1.61
N ASN A 159 -21.22 6.50 -1.15
CA ASN A 159 -20.45 5.71 -0.20
C ASN A 159 -20.43 4.25 -0.61
N ALA A 160 -19.27 3.61 -0.43
CA ALA A 160 -19.10 2.19 -0.66
C ALA A 160 -18.16 1.57 0.39
N VAL A 161 -18.51 0.39 0.88
CA VAL A 161 -17.65 -0.38 1.80
C VAL A 161 -17.60 -1.84 1.39
N TYR A 162 -16.41 -2.42 1.44
CA TYR A 162 -16.21 -3.84 1.22
C TYR A 162 -16.96 -4.66 2.29
N SER A 163 -17.76 -5.63 1.85
CA SER A 163 -18.61 -6.48 2.67
C SER A 163 -18.45 -7.98 2.40
N GLY A 164 -17.43 -8.36 1.62
CA GLY A 164 -17.10 -9.74 1.31
C GLY A 164 -16.32 -10.49 2.41
N SER A 165 -15.72 -11.63 2.02
CA SER A 165 -14.94 -12.48 2.93
C SER A 165 -13.65 -11.81 3.42
N THR A 166 -13.48 -11.69 4.73
CA THR A 166 -12.33 -10.99 5.33
C THR A 166 -11.15 -11.88 5.70
N THR A 167 -11.19 -13.18 5.41
CA THR A 167 -10.12 -14.13 5.74
C THR A 167 -9.76 -14.97 4.52
N GLY A 168 -8.50 -14.88 4.09
CA GLY A 168 -8.02 -15.60 2.91
C GLY A 168 -6.54 -15.31 2.64
N THR A 169 -6.01 -15.91 1.59
CA THR A 169 -4.69 -15.53 1.06
C THR A 169 -4.72 -14.11 0.51
N LYS A 170 -3.57 -13.45 0.37
CA LYS A 170 -3.44 -12.14 -0.30
C LYS A 170 -4.12 -12.14 -1.66
N ALA A 171 -3.89 -13.18 -2.46
CA ALA A 171 -4.48 -13.30 -3.79
C ALA A 171 -6.02 -13.44 -3.75
N GLN A 172 -6.55 -14.19 -2.80
CA GLN A 172 -8.01 -14.31 -2.62
C GLN A 172 -8.64 -12.99 -2.17
N LEU A 173 -8.02 -12.31 -1.20
CA LEU A 173 -8.51 -11.02 -0.72
C LEU A 173 -8.50 -9.97 -1.83
N LEU A 174 -7.43 -9.88 -2.64
CA LEU A 174 -7.40 -9.00 -3.82
C LEU A 174 -8.52 -9.32 -4.81
N ALA A 175 -8.76 -10.60 -5.10
CA ALA A 175 -9.83 -10.99 -6.01
C ALA A 175 -11.23 -10.64 -5.46
N TRP A 176 -11.47 -10.83 -4.16
CA TRP A 176 -12.75 -10.49 -3.56
C TRP A 176 -12.97 -8.99 -3.42
N ILE A 177 -11.95 -8.22 -3.02
CA ILE A 177 -12.02 -6.75 -2.92
C ILE A 177 -12.14 -6.13 -4.32
N GLY A 178 -11.46 -6.72 -5.31
CA GLY A 178 -11.54 -6.36 -6.72
C GLY A 178 -12.89 -6.64 -7.38
N ASP A 179 -13.73 -7.47 -6.77
CA ASP A 179 -15.05 -7.84 -7.27
C ASP A 179 -16.12 -6.90 -6.67
N TYR A 180 -16.67 -6.02 -7.52
CA TYR A 180 -17.69 -5.04 -7.13
C TYR A 180 -18.95 -5.65 -6.52
N THR A 181 -19.20 -6.96 -6.71
CA THR A 181 -20.36 -7.62 -6.08
C THR A 181 -20.19 -7.86 -4.58
N ASN A 182 -18.99 -7.70 -4.05
CA ASN A 182 -18.67 -7.82 -2.62
C ASN A 182 -18.65 -6.46 -1.89
N TRP A 183 -19.39 -5.47 -2.41
CA TRP A 183 -19.47 -4.13 -1.85
C TRP A 183 -20.90 -3.76 -1.48
N THR A 184 -21.03 -3.03 -0.38
CA THR A 184 -22.28 -2.40 0.06
C THR A 184 -22.23 -0.91 -0.26
N TYR A 185 -23.35 -0.35 -0.69
CA TYR A 185 -23.47 1.02 -1.20
C TYR A 185 -24.53 1.82 -0.43
N ASP A 186 -24.35 3.12 -0.31
CA ASP A 186 -25.32 4.05 0.31
C ASP A 186 -25.13 5.47 -0.26
N ASN A 187 -26.23 6.17 -0.61
CA ASN A 187 -26.24 7.53 -1.17
C ASN A 187 -26.73 8.60 -0.17
N THR A 188 -26.67 8.30 1.12
CA THR A 188 -27.24 9.19 2.14
C THR A 188 -26.42 9.17 3.42
N SER A 189 -25.82 8.04 3.77
CA SER A 189 -25.05 7.89 5.00
C SER A 189 -23.71 7.23 4.75
N SER A 190 -22.65 7.86 5.27
CA SER A 190 -21.30 7.30 5.24
C SER A 190 -21.28 5.90 5.84
N LEU A 191 -20.60 4.99 5.15
CA LEU A 191 -20.38 3.62 5.60
C LEU A 191 -18.99 3.50 6.23
N THR A 192 -18.88 2.70 7.29
CA THR A 192 -17.60 2.47 7.97
C THR A 192 -17.26 0.99 7.96
N PHE A 193 -16.04 0.65 7.53
CA PHE A 193 -15.52 -0.70 7.70
C PHE A 193 -15.24 -0.97 9.19
N SER A 194 -15.85 -2.01 9.75
CA SER A 194 -15.73 -2.37 11.18
C SER A 194 -15.18 -3.78 11.42
N GLY A 195 -14.77 -4.47 10.36
CA GLY A 195 -14.25 -5.83 10.42
C GLY A 195 -12.75 -5.91 10.70
N THR A 196 -12.24 -7.13 10.74
CA THR A 196 -10.80 -7.42 10.70
C THR A 196 -10.50 -8.21 9.44
N ILE A 197 -9.44 -7.82 8.72
CA ILE A 197 -8.92 -8.57 7.58
C ILE A 197 -7.81 -9.51 8.07
N THR A 198 -7.88 -10.78 7.72
CA THR A 198 -6.90 -11.81 8.07
C THR A 198 -6.26 -12.38 6.80
N VAL A 199 -4.99 -12.06 6.58
CA VAL A 199 -4.19 -12.56 5.46
C VAL A 199 -3.49 -13.86 5.89
N THR A 200 -3.90 -15.00 5.33
CA THR A 200 -3.48 -16.34 5.83
C THR A 200 -2.11 -16.78 5.32
N ASP A 201 -1.62 -16.19 4.24
CA ASP A 201 -0.32 -16.47 3.61
C ASP A 201 0.65 -15.29 3.74
N CYS A 202 0.33 -14.32 4.59
CA CYS A 202 1.32 -13.31 4.95
C CYS A 202 2.44 -14.01 5.73
N GLY A 203 3.51 -14.35 5.01
CA GLY A 203 4.71 -14.89 5.63
C GLY A 203 5.22 -13.90 6.67
N ALA A 204 5.64 -14.39 7.84
CA ALA A 204 6.50 -13.61 8.71
C ALA A 204 7.64 -13.08 7.84
N ALA A 205 7.86 -11.75 7.85
CA ALA A 205 8.91 -11.10 7.06
C ALA A 205 10.13 -12.01 7.06
N THR A 206 10.45 -12.66 5.93
CA THR A 206 11.70 -13.43 5.86
C THR A 206 12.77 -12.36 6.01
N PRO A 207 13.52 -12.34 7.13
CA PRO A 207 14.47 -11.27 7.34
C PRO A 207 15.43 -11.29 6.18
N LEU A 208 15.43 -10.23 5.38
CA LEU A 208 16.43 -10.04 4.36
C LEU A 208 17.72 -9.71 5.10
N LEU A 209 18.53 -10.73 5.37
CA LEU A 209 19.89 -10.51 5.83
C LEU A 209 20.71 -10.03 4.63
N ALA A 210 20.68 -8.73 4.37
CA ALA A 210 21.59 -8.09 3.43
C ALA A 210 23.00 -8.15 4.02
N VAL A 211 23.74 -9.20 3.70
CA VAL A 211 25.17 -9.28 4.01
C VAL A 211 25.90 -8.34 3.07
N ASN A 212 26.48 -7.26 3.59
CA ASN A 212 27.46 -6.49 2.85
C ASN A 212 28.81 -7.24 2.97
N PRO A 213 29.37 -7.77 1.86
CA PRO A 213 30.63 -8.51 1.92
C PRO A 213 31.81 -7.63 2.37
N SER A 214 31.68 -6.29 2.36
CA SER A 214 32.70 -5.38 2.88
C SER A 214 32.63 -5.14 4.39
N SER A 215 31.58 -5.61 5.08
CA SER A 215 31.40 -5.42 6.54
C SER A 215 31.53 -6.69 7.38
N ILE A 216 31.74 -7.87 6.77
CA ILE A 216 32.05 -9.11 7.50
C ILE A 216 33.55 -9.38 7.36
N THR A 217 34.34 -8.86 8.30
CA THR A 217 35.73 -9.27 8.46
C THR A 217 35.78 -10.64 9.15
N GLY A 218 36.30 -11.66 8.47
CA GLY A 218 36.56 -12.98 9.07
C GLY A 218 35.75 -14.16 8.51
N LEU A 219 34.95 -13.98 7.46
CA LEU A 219 34.46 -15.09 6.64
C LEU A 219 35.20 -15.11 5.30
N ASP A 220 36.28 -15.88 5.25
CA ASP A 220 36.89 -16.26 3.97
C ASP A 220 35.96 -17.28 3.30
N TYR A 221 35.20 -16.83 2.29
CA TYR A 221 34.42 -17.72 1.45
C TYR A 221 35.38 -18.47 0.52
N VAL A 222 35.78 -19.68 0.90
CA VAL A 222 36.63 -20.53 0.05
C VAL A 222 35.78 -21.11 -1.09
N PHE A 223 35.78 -20.46 -2.24
CA PHE A 223 35.32 -21.10 -3.48
C PHE A 223 36.41 -22.07 -3.95
N GLY A 224 36.06 -23.36 -4.08
CA GLY A 224 36.75 -24.23 -5.03
C GLY A 224 37.73 -25.29 -4.51
N SER A 225 37.46 -25.95 -3.39
CA SER A 225 38.04 -27.29 -3.15
C SER A 225 37.12 -28.14 -2.28
N GLY A 226 36.13 -28.77 -2.91
CA GLY A 226 35.56 -30.01 -2.36
C GLY A 226 36.69 -31.05 -2.22
N PRO A 227 36.56 -32.04 -1.32
CA PRO A 227 37.60 -33.03 -1.13
C PRO A 227 37.77 -33.81 -2.43
N SER A 228 38.87 -33.54 -3.13
CA SER A 228 39.32 -34.37 -4.24
C SER A 228 39.65 -35.76 -3.71
N ALA A 229 39.07 -36.78 -4.36
CA ALA A 229 39.37 -38.19 -4.15
C ALA A 229 40.84 -38.53 -4.45
#